data_AF-A0A376FQA0-F1
#
_entry.id   AF-A0A376FQA0-F1
#
_cell.length_a   1.000
_cell.length_b   1.000
_cell.length_c   1.000
_cell.angle_alpha   90.00
_cell.angle_beta   90.00
_cell.angle_gamma   90.00
#
_symmetry.space_group_name_H-M   'P 1'
#
loop_
_entity.id
_entity.type
_entity.pdbx_description
1 polymer ?
#
loop_
_entity_poly.entity_id
_entity_poly.type
_entity_poly.pdbx_seq_one_letter_code
_entity_poly.pdbx_strand_id
1 'polypeptide(L)' 'MLQVYLVRHGETQWNAERRIQGQSDSPLTAKGEQQAMQVATRAKELGITHIISSDLGRTRRTAEIIA' A
#
# COMPACT_ATOMS: atom_id res chain seq x y z
N MET A 1 -8.72 0.30 23.67
CA MET A 1 -9.61 -0.19 22.58
C MET A 1 -8.77 -0.27 21.32
N LEU A 2 -8.87 -1.34 20.54
CA LEU A 2 -8.11 -1.50 19.29
C LEU A 2 -8.74 -0.66 18.18
N GLN A 3 -7.94 0.13 17.46
CA GLN A 3 -8.33 0.83 16.25
C GLN A 3 -7.64 0.21 15.04
N VAL A 4 -8.38 0.00 13.96
CA VAL A 4 -7.88 -0.65 12.74
C VAL A 4 -8.13 0.28 11.56
N TYR A 5 -7.08 0.54 10.79
CA TYR A 5 -7.14 1.29 9.54
C TYR A 5 -6.92 0.35 8.36
N LEU A 6 -7.77 0.44 7.34
CA LEU A 6 -7.69 -0.39 6.14
C LEU A 6 -7.18 0.45 4.98
N VAL A 7 -6.10 0.00 4.36
CA VAL A 7 -5.46 0.67 3.22
C VAL A 7 -5.33 -0.33 2.08
N ARG A 8 -5.74 0.07 0.88
CA ARG A 8 -5.45 -0.67 -0.35
C ARG A 8 -4.03 -0.34 -0.80
N HIS A 9 -3.31 -1.32 -1.36
CA HIS A 9 -2.00 -1.07 -1.97
C HIS A 9 -2.05 0.06 -3.00
N GLY A 10 -0.93 0.75 -3.20
CA GLY A 10 -0.78 1.77 -4.24
C GLY A 10 -1.06 1.22 -5.64
N GLU A 11 -1.31 2.12 -6.59
CA GLU A 11 -1.46 1.77 -8.00
C GLU A 11 -0.24 0.97 -8.50
N THR A 12 -0.51 -0.11 -9.24
CA THR A 12 0.50 -0.96 -9.87
C THR A 12 0.46 -0.85 -11.39
N GLN A 13 1.50 -1.30 -12.08
CA GLN A 13 1.53 -1.33 -13.56
C GLN A 13 0.28 -2.03 -14.13
N TRP A 14 -0.12 -3.19 -13.59
CA TRP A 14 -1.30 -3.90 -14.09
C TRP A 14 -2.61 -3.21 -13.71
N ASN A 15 -2.67 -2.39 -12.64
CA ASN A 15 -3.85 -1.54 -12.43
C ASN A 15 -3.97 -0.46 -13.50
N ALA A 16 -2.86 0.19 -13.86
CA ALA A 16 -2.83 1.20 -14.92
C ALA A 16 -3.24 0.59 -16.29
N GLU A 17 -2.83 -0.65 -16.55
CA GLU A 17 -3.20 -1.43 -17.74
C GLU A 17 -4.60 -2.07 -17.66
N ARG A 18 -5.33 -1.92 -16.54
CA ARG A 18 -6.63 -2.57 -16.28
C ARG A 18 -6.59 -4.10 -16.38
N ARG A 19 -5.49 -4.72 -15.97
CA ARG A 19 -5.30 -6.17 -15.92
C ARG A 19 -5.60 -6.74 -14.54
N ILE A 20 -6.22 -7.92 -14.52
CA ILE A 20 -6.48 -8.68 -13.30
C ILE A 20 -5.15 -9.26 -12.78
N GLN A 21 -4.84 -9.04 -11.50
CA GLN A 21 -3.61 -9.55 -10.86
C GLN A 21 -3.83 -10.85 -10.08
N GLY A 22 -4.92 -10.97 -9.31
CA GLY A 22 -5.11 -12.12 -8.42
C GLY A 22 -3.92 -12.29 -7.47
N GLN A 23 -3.34 -13.50 -7.47
CA GLN A 23 -2.13 -13.87 -6.72
C GLN A 23 -0.82 -13.56 -7.46
N SER A 24 -0.88 -13.14 -8.73
CA SER A 24 0.29 -12.60 -9.44
C SER A 24 0.62 -11.21 -8.93
N ASP A 25 1.80 -10.69 -9.29
CA ASP A 25 2.27 -9.39 -8.83
C ASP A 25 2.79 -8.51 -9.96
N SER A 26 2.69 -7.20 -9.75
CA SER A 26 3.29 -6.18 -10.60
C SER A 26 3.74 -5.01 -9.73
N PRO A 27 4.85 -4.34 -10.06
CA PRO A 27 5.39 -3.29 -9.20
C PRO A 27 4.45 -2.09 -9.12
N LEU A 28 4.60 -1.30 -8.05
CA LEU A 28 3.95 0.00 -7.94
C LEU A 28 4.37 0.90 -9.11
N THR A 29 3.45 1.73 -9.59
CA THR A 29 3.79 2.85 -10.46
C THR A 29 4.40 3.97 -9.62
N ALA A 30 5.05 4.95 -10.26
CA ALA A 30 5.48 6.17 -9.55
C ALA A 30 4.30 6.85 -8.84
N LYS A 31 3.11 6.84 -9.45
CA LYS A 31 1.88 7.33 -8.83
C LYS A 31 1.47 6.47 -7.62
N GLY A 32 1.61 5.15 -7.71
CA GLY A 32 1.36 4.23 -6.59
C GLY A 32 2.28 4.49 -5.39
N GLU A 33 3.56 4.77 -5.64
CA GLU A 33 4.48 5.15 -4.56
C GLU A 33 4.09 6.50 -3.94
N GLN A 34 3.69 7.49 -4.75
CA GLN A 34 3.20 8.78 -4.24
C GLN A 34 1.92 8.63 -3.40
N GLN A 35 1.01 7.75 -3.80
CA GLN A 35 -0.18 7.41 -3.00
C GLN A 35 0.22 6.84 -1.64
N ALA A 36 1.18 5.92 -1.60
CA ALA A 36 1.69 5.36 -0.35
C ALA A 36 2.32 6.43 0.56
N MET A 37 3.10 7.36 0.00
CA MET A 37 3.69 8.49 0.74
C MET A 37 2.62 9.44 1.35
N GLN A 38 1.51 9.65 0.65
CA GLN A 38 0.39 10.44 1.18
C GLN A 38 -0.27 9.74 2.38
N VAL A 39 -0.44 8.42 2.30
CA VAL A 39 -0.92 7.62 3.44
C VAL A 39 0.07 7.69 4.60
N ALA A 40 1.37 7.54 4.33
CA ALA A 40 2.43 7.64 5.34
C ALA A 40 2.36 8.98 6.09
N THR A 41 2.17 10.08 5.36
CA THR A 41 2.04 11.43 5.92
C THR A 41 0.85 11.51 6.87
N ARG A 42 -0.30 10.97 6.50
CA ARG A 42 -1.48 10.93 7.37
C ARG A 42 -1.30 9.99 8.57
N ALA A 43 -0.63 8.85 8.38
CA ALA A 43 -0.43 7.83 9.41
C ALA A 43 0.37 8.36 10.61
N LYS A 44 1.28 9.31 10.41
CA LYS A 44 2.06 9.97 11.49
C LYS A 44 1.19 10.58 12.58
N GLU A 45 -0.02 11.03 12.24
CA GLU A 45 -0.94 11.69 13.18
C GLU A 45 -1.88 10.70 13.89
N LEU A 46 -1.88 9.42 13.49
CA LEU A 46 -2.86 8.42 13.95
C LEU A 46 -2.33 7.50 15.05
N GLY A 47 -1.06 7.63 15.45
CA GLY A 47 -0.46 6.78 16.48
C GLY A 47 -0.41 5.29 16.08
N ILE A 48 -0.14 5.00 14.81
CA ILE A 48 -0.04 3.64 14.28
C ILE A 48 1.13 2.91 14.97
N THR A 49 0.83 1.77 15.58
CA THR A 49 1.84 0.94 16.29
C THR A 49 2.25 -0.30 15.51
N HIS A 50 1.40 -0.76 14.59
CA HIS A 50 1.62 -1.97 13.81
C HIS A 50 1.12 -1.76 12.38
N ILE A 51 1.90 -2.22 11.40
CA ILE A 51 1.52 -2.28 10.00
C ILE A 51 1.62 -3.73 9.55
N ILE A 52 0.54 -4.24 8.96
CA ILE A 52 0.42 -5.63 8.50
C ILE A 52 0.02 -5.59 7.03
N SER A 53 0.68 -6.39 6.20
CA SER A 53 0.36 -6.52 4.77
C SER A 53 0.20 -8.00 4.40
N SER A 54 -0.40 -8.27 3.24
CA SER A 54 -0.21 -9.59 2.61
C SER A 54 1.25 -9.78 2.18
N ASP A 55 1.57 -10.97 1.72
CA ASP A 55 2.90 -11.38 1.27
C ASP A 55 3.28 -10.88 -0.13
N LEU A 56 2.31 -10.37 -0.91
CA LEU A 56 2.52 -9.85 -2.27
C LEU A 56 3.41 -8.60 -2.28
N GLY A 57 4.28 -8.48 -3.28
CA GLY A 57 5.25 -7.39 -3.35
C GLY A 57 4.60 -6.00 -3.40
N ARG A 58 3.49 -5.83 -4.12
CA ARG A 58 2.76 -4.54 -4.15
C ARG A 58 2.22 -4.08 -2.78
N THR A 59 1.75 -4.99 -1.94
CA THR A 59 1.24 -4.67 -0.59
C THR A 59 2.40 -4.46 0.37
N ARG A 60 3.44 -5.30 0.32
CA ARG A 60 4.67 -5.10 1.10
C ARG A 60 5.33 -3.76 0.79
N ARG A 61 5.55 -3.45 -0.48
CA ARG A 61 6.16 -2.17 -0.89
C ARG A 61 5.35 -0.97 -0.44
N THR A 62 4.01 -1.05 -0.52
CA THR A 62 3.14 0.01 0.01
C THR A 62 3.31 0.17 1.52
N ALA A 63 3.33 -0.94 2.27
CA ALA A 63 3.51 -0.95 3.72
C ALA A 63 4.90 -0.42 4.13
N GLU A 64 5.96 -0.78 3.42
CA GLU A 64 7.33 -0.27 3.63
C GLU A 64 7.43 1.24 3.44
N ILE A 65 6.68 1.82 2.49
CA ILE A 65 6.65 3.27 2.29
C ILE A 65 5.85 3.98 3.41
N ILE A 66 4.86 3.30 3.99
CA ILE A 66 4.02 3.86 5.05
C ILE A 66 4.72 3.82 6.43
N ALA A 67 5.53 2.79 6.67
CA ALA A 67 6.27 2.57 7.91
C ALA A 67 7.37 3.62 8.12
#